data_AF-A0A9E4LUH2-F1
#
_entry.id   AF-A0A9E4LUH2-F1
#
_cell.length_a   1.000
_cell.length_b   1.000
_cell.length_c   1.000
_cell.angle_alpha   90.00
_cell.angle_beta   90.00
_cell.angle_gamma   90.00
#
_symmetry.space_group_name_H-M   'P 1'
#
loop_
_entity.id
_entity.type
_entity.pdbx_description
1 polymer ?
#
loop_
_entity_poly.entity_id
_entity_poly.type
_entity_poly.pdbx_seq_one_letter_code
_entity_poly.pdbx_strand_id
1 'polypeptide(L)'
;LQAFLQRVVNGGGRIEREYGLGRGRTDLLIVWPEPTAGAGAAGTAGRRTRKFVIECKVLHKSLERTIREGLEQTAAYMDRCAAEAGHLVIFDRSDRAWDDNVFHRRESADGTDIHVWGM
;
A
#
# COMPACT_ATOMS: atom_id res chain seq x y z
N LEU A 1 -5.71 -14.01 4.83
CA LEU A 1 -5.25 -13.12 3.73
C LEU A 1 -3.72 -13.02 3.63
N GLN A 2 -3.03 -12.77 4.74
CA GLN A 2 -1.57 -12.57 4.81
C GLN A 2 -0.69 -13.77 4.38
N ALA A 3 -1.16 -15.02 4.42
CA ALA A 3 -0.31 -16.17 4.08
C ALA A 3 -0.22 -16.50 2.58
N PHE A 4 -1.01 -15.83 1.71
CA PHE A 4 -1.24 -16.29 0.33
C PHE A 4 -0.92 -15.30 -0.80
N LEU A 5 -0.65 -14.02 -0.52
CA LEU A 5 -0.14 -13.12 -1.58
C LEU A 5 1.38 -13.30 -1.67
N GLN A 6 1.83 -14.32 -2.39
CA GLN A 6 3.23 -14.44 -2.79
C GLN A 6 3.27 -14.87 -4.24
N ARG A 7 3.92 -14.07 -5.10
CA ARG A 7 5.13 -14.49 -5.83
C ARG A 7 5.55 -13.48 -6.89
N VAL A 8 4.65 -12.92 -7.69
CA VAL A 8 4.96 -11.98 -8.77
C VAL A 8 3.67 -11.22 -9.08
N VAL A 9 3.75 -9.91 -9.33
CA VAL A 9 2.68 -9.23 -10.07
C VAL A 9 3.03 -9.30 -11.56
N ASN A 10 2.06 -9.66 -12.39
CA ASN A 10 2.24 -9.81 -13.85
C ASN A 10 3.04 -8.64 -14.41
N GLY A 11 4.13 -8.87 -15.15
CA GLY A 11 4.96 -7.77 -15.69
C GLY A 11 6.30 -7.52 -14.97
N GLY A 12 6.75 -8.46 -14.13
CA GLY A 12 8.10 -8.43 -13.54
C GLY A 12 8.23 -7.65 -12.24
N GLY A 13 7.12 -7.19 -11.66
CA GLY A 13 7.08 -6.65 -10.31
C GLY A 13 7.01 -7.75 -9.25
N ARG A 14 7.30 -7.37 -8.01
CA ARG A 14 7.29 -8.27 -6.85
C ARG A 14 6.52 -7.67 -5.68
N ILE A 15 6.02 -8.54 -4.81
CA ILE A 15 5.39 -8.17 -3.55
C ILE A 15 6.35 -8.58 -2.44
N GLU A 16 6.83 -7.61 -1.68
CA GLU A 16 7.61 -7.82 -0.47
C GLU A 16 6.69 -7.76 0.76
N ARG A 17 7.07 -8.54 1.78
CA ARG A 17 6.40 -8.63 3.08
C ARG A 17 7.44 -8.41 4.15
N GLU A 18 7.17 -7.56 5.12
CA GLU A 18 8.07 -7.41 6.26
C GLU A 18 7.73 -8.40 7.37
N TYR A 19 8.61 -9.39 7.54
CA TYR A 19 8.66 -10.24 8.73
C TYR A 19 9.05 -9.37 9.93
N GLY A 20 8.09 -9.13 10.81
CA GLY A 20 8.23 -8.21 11.93
C GLY A 20 9.18 -8.70 13.02
N LEU A 21 10.35 -8.07 13.11
CA LEU A 21 11.09 -7.95 14.37
C LEU A 21 11.13 -6.47 14.80
N GLY A 22 10.18 -6.09 15.65
CA GLY A 22 10.33 -5.01 16.64
C GLY A 22 10.04 -3.55 16.26
N ARG A 23 9.64 -3.19 15.02
CA ARG A 23 9.54 -1.75 14.62
C ARG A 23 8.30 -1.33 13.80
N GLY A 24 7.18 -2.02 14.00
CA GLY A 24 5.93 -1.75 13.27
C GLY A 24 5.91 -2.45 11.92
N ARG A 25 4.78 -3.11 11.61
CA ARG A 25 4.58 -3.89 10.38
C ARG A 25 3.98 -3.00 9.30
N THR A 26 4.12 -3.42 8.05
CA THR A 26 3.17 -3.06 7.00
C THR A 26 2.83 -4.31 6.23
N ASP A 27 1.60 -4.38 5.74
CA ASP A 27 1.06 -5.59 5.16
C ASP A 27 1.73 -5.98 3.83
N LEU A 28 1.88 -5.04 2.89
CA LEU A 28 2.46 -5.32 1.56
C LEU A 28 3.26 -4.12 1.02
N LEU A 29 4.40 -4.41 0.42
CA LEU A 29 5.15 -3.47 -0.43
C LEU A 29 5.18 -4.00 -1.86
N ILE A 30 4.60 -3.26 -2.80
CA ILE A 30 4.70 -3.58 -4.24
C ILE A 30 5.93 -2.88 -4.79
N VAL A 31 6.79 -3.64 -5.46
CA VAL A 31 7.97 -3.13 -6.15
C VAL A 31 7.85 -3.41 -7.64
N TRP A 32 7.80 -2.35 -8.44
CA TRP A 32 7.51 -2.43 -9.87
C TRP A 32 8.64 -1.85 -10.73
N PRO A 33 9.20 -2.61 -11.68
CA PRO A 33 10.16 -2.08 -12.63
C PRO A 33 9.45 -1.23 -13.70
N GLU A 34 9.87 0.02 -13.85
CA GLU A 34 9.41 0.92 -14.89
C GLU A 34 10.54 1.15 -15.91
N PRO A 35 10.29 0.97 -17.22
CA PRO A 35 11.24 1.33 -18.25
C PRO A 35 11.52 2.83 -18.17
N THR A 36 12.79 3.21 -18.17
CA THR A 36 13.16 4.62 -18.24
C THR A 36 12.96 5.09 -19.68
N ALA A 37 12.29 6.23 -19.87
CA ALA A 37 12.06 6.78 -21.20
C ALA A 37 13.39 6.93 -21.96
N GLY A 38 13.46 6.39 -23.19
CA GLY A 38 14.69 6.34 -23.99
C GLY A 38 15.43 5.00 -23.97
N ALA A 39 14.98 4.02 -23.18
CA ALA A 39 15.50 2.66 -23.22
C ALA A 39 14.99 1.92 -24.47
N GLY A 40 15.78 1.90 -25.55
CA GLY A 40 15.53 1.04 -26.71
C GLY A 40 15.53 -0.46 -26.34
N ALA A 41 14.93 -1.30 -27.20
CA ALA A 41 14.77 -2.75 -27.00
C ALA A 41 16.10 -3.53 -26.84
N ALA A 42 17.24 -2.89 -27.11
CA ALA A 42 18.57 -3.43 -26.90
C ALA A 42 19.44 -2.35 -26.24
N GLY A 43 19.42 -2.25 -24.91
CA GLY A 43 20.24 -1.25 -24.24
C GLY A 43 20.16 -1.35 -22.73
N THR A 44 21.32 -1.33 -22.11
CA THR A 44 21.64 -1.29 -20.66
C THR A 44 21.09 -0.06 -19.92
N ALA A 45 20.05 0.59 -20.43
CA ALA A 45 19.37 1.68 -19.75
C ALA A 45 18.72 1.14 -18.47
N GLY A 46 19.12 1.70 -17.33
CA GLY A 46 18.63 1.28 -16.01
C GLY A 46 17.11 1.31 -15.96
N ARG A 47 16.51 0.37 -15.20
CA ARG A 47 15.07 0.39 -14.91
C ARG A 47 14.84 1.22 -13.65
N ARG A 48 13.94 2.20 -13.70
CA ARG A 48 13.45 2.86 -12.49
C ARG A 48 12.63 1.84 -11.70
N THR A 49 12.74 1.86 -10.39
CA THR A 49 11.89 1.03 -9.53
C THR A 49 10.88 1.91 -8.83
N ARG A 50 9.58 1.62 -9.03
CA ARG A 50 8.47 2.25 -8.32
C ARG A 50 8.07 1.39 -7.14
N LYS A 51 7.66 2.02 -6.06
CA LYS A 51 7.30 1.34 -4.81
C LYS A 51 5.97 1.86 -4.33
N PHE A 52 5.08 0.95 -3.95
CA PHE A 52 3.75 1.27 -3.44
C PHE A 52 3.51 0.52 -2.14
N VAL A 53 3.02 1.24 -1.14
CA VAL A 53 2.63 0.66 0.14
C VAL A 53 1.15 0.29 0.11
N ILE A 54 0.81 -0.92 0.55
CA ILE A 54 -0.58 -1.28 0.88
C ILE A 54 -0.62 -1.72 2.35
N GLU A 55 -1.40 -1.00 3.14
CA GLU A 55 -1.70 -1.30 4.54
C GLU A 55 -3.17 -1.69 4.66
N CYS A 56 -3.46 -2.80 5.33
CA CYS A 56 -4.82 -3.28 5.55
C CYS A 56 -5.21 -3.15 7.03
N LYS A 57 -6.38 -2.60 7.29
CA LYS A 57 -6.98 -2.52 8.63
C LYS A 57 -8.33 -3.21 8.65
N VAL A 58 -8.64 -3.87 9.74
CA VAL A 58 -10.01 -4.27 10.06
C VAL A 58 -10.61 -3.16 10.91
N LEU A 59 -11.84 -2.76 10.60
CA LEU A 59 -12.59 -1.79 11.40
C LEU A 59 -12.96 -2.41 12.76
N HIS A 60 -12.27 -1.98 13.81
CA HIS A 60 -12.51 -2.42 15.20
C HIS A 60 -12.96 -1.29 16.13
N LYS A 61 -12.69 -0.04 15.75
CA LYS A 61 -13.04 1.18 16.49
C LYS A 61 -13.92 2.05 15.57
N SER A 62 -13.98 3.36 15.81
CA SER A 62 -14.55 4.28 14.83
C SER A 62 -13.71 4.33 13.55
N LEU A 63 -14.38 4.56 12.42
CA LEU A 63 -13.74 4.72 11.12
C LEU A 63 -12.68 5.81 11.14
N GLU A 64 -12.99 6.96 11.73
CA GLU A 64 -12.07 8.09 11.88
C GLU A 64 -10.78 7.70 12.60
N ARG A 65 -10.90 6.96 13.71
CA ARG A 65 -9.73 6.52 14.48
C ARG A 65 -8.91 5.50 13.70
N THR A 66 -9.56 4.57 12.99
CA THR A 66 -8.88 3.59 12.14
C THR A 66 -8.14 4.27 10.99
N ILE A 67 -8.73 5.29 10.38
CA ILE A 67 -8.09 6.09 9.33
C ILE A 67 -6.87 6.81 9.89
N ARG A 68 -7.00 7.55 10.99
CA ARG A 68 -5.87 8.30 11.58
C ARG A 68 -4.69 7.38 11.92
N GLU A 69 -4.93 6.29 12.66
CA GLU A 69 -3.88 5.33 13.04
C GLU A 69 -3.28 4.64 11.80
N GLY A 70 -4.09 4.36 10.77
CA GLY A 70 -3.64 3.76 9.51
C GLY A 70 -2.80 4.71 8.64
N LEU A 71 -3.16 6.01 8.62
CA LEU A 71 -2.42 7.04 7.89
C LEU A 71 -1.02 7.25 8.48
N GLU A 72 -0.92 7.40 9.80
CA GLU A 72 0.36 7.52 10.51
C GLU A 72 1.30 6.35 10.19
N GLN A 73 0.77 5.11 10.24
CA GLN A 73 1.56 3.92 9.94
C GLN A 73 1.96 3.81 8.46
N THR A 74 1.03 4.13 7.55
CA THR A 74 1.27 4.06 6.09
C THR A 74 2.33 5.08 5.68
N ALA A 75 2.22 6.33 6.14
CA ALA A 75 3.20 7.39 5.87
C ALA A 75 4.60 7.01 6.38
N ALA A 76 4.71 6.59 7.64
CA ALA A 76 5.99 6.18 8.23
C ALA A 76 6.65 5.01 7.46
N TYR A 77 5.84 4.14 6.85
CA TYR A 77 6.36 3.07 6.02
C TYR A 77 6.74 3.53 4.61
N MET A 78 5.95 4.40 4.01
CA MET A 78 6.29 5.03 2.72
C MET A 78 7.65 5.74 2.79
N ASP A 79 7.90 6.51 3.84
CA ASP A 79 9.18 7.18 4.07
C ASP A 79 10.34 6.19 4.17
N ARG A 80 10.15 5.10 4.91
CA ARG A 80 11.19 4.06 5.13
C ARG A 80 11.58 3.36 3.84
N CYS A 81 10.63 3.10 2.96
CA CYS A 81 10.88 2.38 1.72
C CYS A 81 11.05 3.29 0.48
N ALA A 82 10.91 4.61 0.63
CA ALA A 82 10.82 5.58 -0.45
C ALA A 82 9.73 5.19 -1.48
N ALA A 83 8.53 4.87 -0.97
CA ALA A 83 7.37 4.64 -1.81
C ALA A 83 6.79 5.94 -2.32
N GLU A 84 6.33 5.93 -3.56
CA GLU A 84 5.74 7.10 -4.23
C GLU A 84 4.24 7.23 -3.98
N ALA A 85 3.58 6.17 -3.52
CA ALA A 85 2.18 6.18 -3.15
C ALA A 85 1.86 5.12 -2.09
N GLY A 86 0.87 5.43 -1.26
CA GLY A 86 0.35 4.55 -0.21
C GLY A 86 -1.15 4.31 -0.37
N HIS A 87 -1.57 3.12 0.00
CA HIS A 87 -2.96 2.67 -0.01
C HIS A 87 -3.32 2.11 1.36
N LEU A 88 -4.25 2.76 2.06
CA LEU A 88 -4.85 2.25 3.29
C LEU A 88 -6.19 1.61 2.95
N VAL A 89 -6.31 0.31 3.20
CA VAL A 89 -7.49 -0.48 2.91
C VAL A 89 -8.18 -0.88 4.20
N ILE A 90 -9.42 -0.46 4.40
CA ILE A 90 -10.18 -0.70 5.63
C ILE A 90 -11.31 -1.69 5.32
N PHE A 91 -11.30 -2.81 6.02
CA PHE A 91 -12.32 -3.85 5.96
C PHE A 91 -13.32 -3.67 7.11
N ASP A 92 -14.54 -3.26 6.78
CA ASP A 92 -15.69 -3.28 7.68
C ASP A 92 -16.29 -4.71 7.69
N ARG A 93 -16.34 -5.31 8.88
CA ARG A 93 -16.87 -6.68 9.08
C ARG A 93 -18.22 -6.67 9.81
N SER A 94 -18.89 -5.52 9.84
CA SER A 94 -20.25 -5.41 10.35
C SER A 94 -21.26 -5.97 9.37
N ASP A 95 -22.51 -6.11 9.81
CA ASP A 95 -23.62 -6.57 8.97
C ASP A 95 -24.19 -5.47 8.03
N ARG A 96 -23.45 -4.35 7.85
CA ARG A 96 -23.83 -3.29 6.92
C ARG A 96 -23.86 -3.83 5.49
N ALA A 97 -24.72 -3.23 4.65
CA ALA A 97 -24.74 -3.57 3.25
C ALA A 97 -23.39 -3.25 2.61
N TRP A 98 -22.91 -4.12 1.73
CA TRP A 98 -21.62 -3.97 1.05
C TRP A 98 -21.46 -2.59 0.41
N ASP A 99 -22.49 -2.09 -0.27
CA ASP A 99 -22.47 -0.80 -0.95
C ASP A 99 -22.25 0.38 0.01
N ASP A 100 -22.64 0.23 1.29
CA ASP A 100 -22.41 1.26 2.32
C ASP A 100 -20.97 1.25 2.88
N ASN A 101 -20.21 0.18 2.62
CA ASN A 101 -18.83 0.01 3.06
C ASN A 101 -17.83 0.44 1.97
N VAL A 102 -18.25 0.42 0.69
CA VAL A 102 -17.40 0.79 -0.44
C VAL A 102 -17.25 2.30 -0.55
N PHE A 103 -16.04 2.79 -0.31
CA PHE A 103 -15.69 4.19 -0.59
C PHE A 103 -14.23 4.32 -1.00
N HIS A 104 -13.90 5.44 -1.65
CA HIS A 104 -12.54 5.84 -1.98
C HIS A 104 -12.36 7.33 -1.71
N ARG A 105 -11.28 7.68 -1.01
CA ARG A 105 -10.91 9.08 -0.78
C ARG A 105 -9.40 9.26 -0.67
N ARG A 106 -8.94 10.49 -0.84
CA ARG A 106 -7.54 10.89 -0.67
C ARG A 106 -7.42 11.60 0.67
N GLU A 107 -6.46 11.18 1.47
CA GLU A 107 -6.12 11.79 2.75
C GLU A 107 -4.64 12.15 2.73
N SER A 108 -4.24 13.14 3.53
CA SER A 108 -2.86 13.57 3.65
C SER A 108 -2.34 13.30 5.06
N ALA A 109 -1.14 12.74 5.16
CA ALA A 109 -0.40 12.56 6.40
C ALA A 109 0.98 13.18 6.22
N ASP A 110 1.29 14.23 6.98
CA ASP A 110 2.56 14.97 6.91
C ASP A 110 2.95 15.40 5.48
N GLY A 111 1.96 15.80 4.67
CA GLY A 111 2.16 16.22 3.27
C GLY A 111 2.28 15.07 2.27
N THR A 112 2.23 13.82 2.73
CA THR A 112 2.19 12.63 1.89
C THR A 112 0.74 12.23 1.60
N ASP A 113 0.41 12.09 0.31
CA ASP A 113 -0.90 11.66 -0.12
C ASP A 113 -1.09 10.14 -0.04
N ILE A 114 -2.18 9.71 0.60
CA ILE A 114 -2.54 8.32 0.78
C ILE A 114 -3.98 8.10 0.29
N HIS A 115 -4.18 7.04 -0.50
CA HIS A 115 -5.50 6.61 -0.91
C HIS A 115 -6.14 5.72 0.17
N VAL A 116 -7.31 6.10 0.65
CA VAL A 116 -8.07 5.33 1.64
C VAL A 116 -9.26 4.66 0.96
N TRP A 117 -9.39 3.36 1.19
CA TRP A 117 -10.41 2.49 0.61
C TRP A 117 -11.25 1.87 1.72
N GLY A 118 -12.56 1.96 1.62
CA GLY A 118 -13.50 1.17 2.40
C GLY A 118 -13.95 -0.06 1.61
N MET A 119 -14.02 -1.20 2.29
CA MET A 119 -14.56 -2.47 1.79
C MET A 119 -15.34 -3.16 2.90
#